data_AF-A0A1W2BVL6-F1
#
_entry.id   AF-A0A1W2BVL6-F1
#
_cell.length_a   1.000
_cell.length_b   1.000
_cell.length_c   1.000
_cell.angle_alpha   90.00
_cell.angle_beta   90.00
_cell.angle_gamma   90.00
#
_symmetry.space_group_name_H-M   'P 1'
#
loop_
_entity.id
_entity.type
_entity.pdbx_description
1 polymer ?
#
loop_
_entity_poly.entity_id
_entity_poly.type
_entity_poly.pdbx_seq_one_letter_code
_entity_poly.pdbx_strand_id
1 'polypeptide(L)'
;MKNILWISAVILLVFVSCKTAKINSDNLQGIYSYGDDIEKGRVGTVTIYTENKDSAIFYVDVNRGAPSYNMGLLLGKVKLENGYGIYYKKNEYSDRGCKFSLKFKPHELAITTLEDQDECGFGNGVYIDGTYTRTSDVQPEFYTSGEGDKVYFKSIKPADLD
;
A
#
# COMPACT_ATOMS: atom_id res chain seq x y z
N MET A 1 63.83 -37.98 5.53
CA MET A 1 63.66 -36.52 5.66
C MET A 1 62.59 -36.06 4.68
N LYS A 2 61.36 -35.78 5.13
CA LYS A 2 60.33 -35.04 4.39
C LYS A 2 59.31 -34.56 5.42
N ASN A 3 59.49 -33.33 5.90
CA ASN A 3 58.57 -32.65 6.80
C ASN A 3 57.44 -32.06 5.97
N ILE A 4 56.20 -32.50 6.20
CA ILE A 4 55.00 -31.91 5.59
C ILE A 4 54.38 -31.00 6.65
N LEU A 5 54.54 -29.69 6.47
CA LEU A 5 53.82 -28.67 7.24
C LEU A 5 52.35 -28.67 6.80
N TRP A 6 51.46 -28.94 7.75
CA TRP A 6 50.02 -28.73 7.59
C TRP A 6 49.70 -27.27 7.95
N ILE A 7 49.38 -26.45 6.95
CA ILE A 7 48.86 -25.09 7.18
C ILE A 7 47.35 -25.20 7.26
N SER A 8 46.81 -25.12 8.48
CA SER A 8 45.37 -25.01 8.73
C SER A 8 44.87 -23.64 8.26
N ALA A 9 44.13 -23.61 7.15
CA ALA A 9 43.42 -22.42 6.71
C ALA A 9 42.17 -22.22 7.59
N VAL A 10 42.25 -21.32 8.57
CA VAL A 10 41.10 -20.87 9.34
C VAL A 10 40.33 -19.86 8.49
N ILE A 11 39.27 -20.32 7.84
CA ILE A 11 38.34 -19.47 7.10
C ILE A 11 37.48 -18.71 8.12
N LEU A 12 37.80 -17.43 8.33
CA LEU A 12 37.02 -16.52 9.16
C LEU A 12 35.75 -16.13 8.38
N LEU A 13 34.67 -16.88 8.61
CA LEU A 13 33.32 -16.53 8.14
C LEU A 13 32.85 -15.26 8.86
N VAL A 14 33.07 -14.11 8.24
CA VAL A 14 32.49 -12.84 8.69
C VAL A 14 31.00 -12.88 8.36
N PHE A 15 30.18 -13.23 9.35
CA PHE A 15 28.73 -13.07 9.27
C PHE A 15 28.42 -11.57 9.17
N VAL A 16 28.27 -11.06 7.95
CA VAL A 16 27.71 -9.73 7.71
C VAL A 16 26.25 -9.79 8.15
N SER A 17 26.00 -9.37 9.40
CA SER A 17 24.67 -9.16 9.93
C SER A 17 24.03 -8.01 9.16
N CYS A 18 23.33 -8.33 8.07
CA CYS A 18 22.44 -7.40 7.40
C CYS A 18 21.34 -7.03 8.41
N LYS A 19 21.45 -5.87 9.06
CA LYS A 19 20.39 -5.36 9.92
C LYS A 19 19.21 -5.06 9.02
N THR A 20 18.18 -5.90 9.06
CA THR A 20 16.89 -5.58 8.46
C THR A 20 16.42 -4.28 9.10
N ALA A 21 16.33 -3.21 8.31
CA ALA A 21 15.78 -1.95 8.78
C ALA A 21 14.34 -2.23 9.22
N LYS A 22 14.10 -2.19 10.55
CA LYS A 22 12.74 -2.15 11.06
C LYS A 22 12.12 -0.88 10.52
N ILE A 23 11.08 -1.03 9.69
CA ILE A 23 10.23 0.10 9.36
C ILE A 23 9.65 0.57 10.68
N ASN A 24 9.84 1.85 10.97
CA ASN A 24 9.17 2.46 12.10
C ASN A 24 7.68 2.55 11.73
N SER A 25 6.91 1.55 12.17
CA SER A 25 5.46 1.45 11.97
C SER A 25 4.69 2.61 12.60
N ASP A 26 5.35 3.45 13.40
CA ASP A 26 4.70 4.48 14.20
C ASP A 26 4.30 5.71 13.37
N ASN A 27 4.64 5.76 12.07
CA ASN A 27 4.28 6.89 11.21
C ASN A 27 4.01 6.48 9.74
N LEU A 28 2.93 5.72 9.51
CA LEU A 28 2.50 5.28 8.17
C LEU A 28 1.42 6.18 7.55
N GLN A 29 0.83 7.09 8.32
CA GLN A 29 -0.26 7.98 7.90
C GLN A 29 0.14 8.96 6.79
N GLY A 30 -0.86 9.63 6.21
CA GLY A 30 -0.64 10.71 5.27
C GLY A 30 -1.02 10.31 3.85
N ILE A 31 -0.39 10.95 2.88
CA ILE A 31 -0.81 10.88 1.48
C ILE A 31 0.32 10.26 0.66
N TYR A 32 -0.05 9.26 -0.14
CA TYR A 32 0.84 8.58 -1.05
C TYR A 32 0.28 8.72 -2.46
N SER A 33 1.09 9.13 -3.43
CA SER A 33 0.62 9.33 -4.81
C SER A 33 1.61 8.85 -5.87
N TYR A 34 1.10 8.60 -7.07
CA TYR A 34 1.88 8.45 -8.29
C TYR A 34 1.22 9.22 -9.42
N GLY A 35 2.02 9.57 -10.43
CA GLY A 35 1.57 10.35 -11.58
C GLY A 35 1.24 11.80 -11.21
N ASP A 36 1.42 12.69 -12.18
CA ASP A 36 1.22 14.14 -12.03
C ASP A 36 0.31 14.73 -13.10
N ASP A 37 0.11 14.01 -14.21
CA ASP A 37 -0.64 14.45 -15.36
C ASP A 37 -1.53 13.33 -15.93
N ILE A 38 -2.84 13.47 -15.72
CA ILE A 38 -3.87 12.53 -16.17
C ILE A 38 -3.95 12.41 -17.71
N GLU A 39 -3.47 13.43 -18.44
CA GLU A 39 -3.41 13.40 -19.90
C GLU A 39 -2.23 12.56 -20.41
N LYS A 40 -1.20 12.37 -19.58
CA LYS A 40 0.03 11.63 -19.94
C LYS A 40 0.06 10.21 -19.40
N GLY A 41 -0.81 9.86 -18.45
CA GLY A 41 -0.87 8.52 -17.93
C GLY A 41 -1.78 8.36 -16.73
N ARG A 42 -1.62 7.21 -16.06
CA ARG A 42 -2.35 6.90 -14.83
C ARG A 42 -1.93 7.87 -13.73
N VAL A 43 -2.88 8.27 -12.91
CA VAL A 43 -2.65 9.00 -11.65
C VAL A 43 -3.32 8.24 -10.51
N GLY A 44 -2.81 8.40 -9.29
CA GLY A 44 -3.39 7.73 -8.15
C GLY A 44 -2.96 8.34 -6.83
N THR A 45 -3.88 8.38 -5.88
CA THR A 45 -3.66 8.83 -4.51
C THR A 45 -4.23 7.81 -3.54
N VAL A 46 -3.50 7.57 -2.45
CA VAL A 46 -3.96 6.80 -1.30
C VAL A 46 -3.77 7.65 -0.05
N THR A 47 -4.88 7.95 0.62
CA THR A 47 -4.90 8.65 1.90
C THR A 47 -4.96 7.62 3.02
N ILE A 48 -3.97 7.62 3.91
CA ILE A 48 -3.83 6.67 5.02
C ILE A 48 -4.09 7.39 6.35
N TYR A 49 -5.11 6.92 7.07
CA TYR A 49 -5.41 7.30 8.44
C TYR A 49 -5.08 6.13 9.37
N THR A 50 -4.01 6.23 10.15
CA THR A 50 -3.71 5.22 11.18
C THR A 50 -4.58 5.46 12.41
N GLU A 51 -5.36 4.46 12.83
CA GLU A 51 -6.10 4.51 14.10
C GLU A 51 -5.18 4.16 15.27
N ASN A 52 -4.24 3.24 15.02
CA ASN A 52 -3.16 2.81 15.91
C ASN A 52 -2.07 2.12 15.07
N LYS A 53 -1.04 1.57 15.72
CA LYS A 53 0.10 0.92 15.06
C LYS A 53 -0.25 -0.32 14.23
N ASP A 54 -1.39 -0.97 14.50
CA ASP A 54 -1.79 -2.25 13.91
C ASP A 54 -3.03 -2.11 13.01
N SER A 55 -3.52 -0.88 12.76
CA SER A 55 -4.76 -0.64 12.02
C SER A 55 -4.74 0.71 11.28
N ALA A 56 -5.11 0.67 10.00
CA ALA A 56 -5.30 1.86 9.19
C ALA A 56 -6.61 1.80 8.40
N ILE A 57 -7.25 2.97 8.28
CA ILE A 57 -8.28 3.23 7.29
C ILE A 57 -7.57 3.86 6.09
N PHE A 58 -7.90 3.41 4.89
CA PHE A 58 -7.37 3.95 3.66
C PHE A 58 -8.50 4.42 2.75
N TYR A 59 -8.26 5.50 2.01
CA TYR A 59 -9.08 5.93 0.90
C TYR A 59 -8.23 5.98 -0.37
N VAL A 60 -8.70 5.31 -1.42
CA VAL A 60 -8.05 5.22 -2.73
C VAL A 60 -8.82 6.08 -3.72
N ASP A 61 -8.09 6.84 -4.51
CA ASP A 61 -8.57 7.52 -5.70
C ASP A 61 -7.57 7.28 -6.83
N VAL A 62 -7.98 6.50 -7.84
CA VAL A 62 -7.12 6.14 -8.97
C VAL A 62 -7.82 6.43 -10.29
N ASN A 63 -7.05 6.90 -11.28
CA ASN A 63 -7.54 7.14 -12.63
C ASN A 63 -6.59 6.53 -13.66
N ARG A 64 -7.15 5.92 -14.70
CA ARG A 64 -6.34 5.30 -15.77
C ARG A 64 -5.77 6.27 -16.81
N GLY A 65 -6.16 7.55 -16.75
CA GLY A 65 -5.77 8.58 -17.70
C GLY A 65 -6.59 8.59 -19.00
N ALA A 66 -6.20 9.48 -19.90
CA ALA A 66 -6.78 9.60 -21.23
C ALA A 66 -6.71 8.28 -22.05
N PRO A 67 -7.65 8.05 -23.00
CA PRO A 67 -8.76 8.91 -23.39
C PRO A 67 -10.08 8.59 -22.64
N SER A 68 -10.13 7.51 -21.86
CA SER A 68 -11.37 7.07 -21.20
C SER A 68 -11.58 7.67 -19.81
N TYR A 69 -10.49 8.05 -19.13
CA TYR A 69 -10.51 8.66 -17.79
C TYR A 69 -11.29 7.85 -16.74
N ASN A 70 -11.44 6.53 -16.92
CA ASN A 70 -12.09 5.67 -15.93
C ASN A 70 -11.36 5.79 -14.58
N MET A 71 -12.15 5.85 -13.51
CA MET A 71 -11.67 6.04 -12.16
C MET A 71 -12.21 4.99 -11.19
N GLY A 72 -11.46 4.74 -10.14
CA GLY A 72 -11.81 3.85 -9.05
C GLY A 72 -11.63 4.53 -7.72
N LEU A 73 -12.65 4.43 -6.87
CA LEU A 73 -12.62 4.92 -5.50
C LEU A 73 -12.82 3.74 -4.55
N LEU A 74 -12.05 3.67 -3.47
CA LEU A 74 -12.23 2.64 -2.44
C LEU A 74 -11.95 3.21 -1.06
N LEU A 75 -12.93 3.10 -0.16
CA LEU A 75 -12.71 3.23 1.26
C LEU A 75 -12.57 1.82 1.85
N GLY A 76 -11.58 1.61 2.72
CA GLY A 76 -11.42 0.34 3.40
C GLY A 76 -10.59 0.44 4.66
N LYS A 77 -10.57 -0.65 5.42
CA LYS A 77 -9.78 -0.79 6.63
C LYS A 77 -8.88 -2.01 6.51
N VAL A 78 -7.66 -1.88 7.03
CA VAL A 78 -6.66 -2.95 6.99
C VAL A 78 -5.97 -3.09 8.35
N LYS A 79 -5.79 -4.34 8.78
CA LYS A 79 -4.89 -4.68 9.89
C LYS A 79 -3.47 -4.72 9.38
N LEU A 80 -2.56 -4.16 10.17
CA LEU A 80 -1.15 -4.03 9.82
C LEU A 80 -0.28 -4.86 10.75
N GLU A 81 0.64 -5.61 10.17
CA GLU A 81 1.70 -6.31 10.85
C GLU A 81 3.03 -5.87 10.25
N ASN A 82 3.83 -5.12 11.01
CA ASN A 82 5.13 -4.60 10.57
C ASN A 82 5.07 -3.80 9.24
N GLY A 83 4.03 -2.96 9.07
CA GLY A 83 3.85 -2.16 7.86
C GLY A 83 3.39 -2.96 6.64
N TYR A 84 2.85 -4.16 6.87
CA TYR A 84 2.23 -4.98 5.84
C TYR A 84 0.78 -5.29 6.21
N GLY A 85 -0.14 -5.14 5.26
CA GLY A 85 -1.54 -5.48 5.44
C GLY A 85 -2.12 -6.11 4.19
N ILE A 86 -3.17 -6.91 4.36
CA ILE A 86 -3.95 -7.47 3.25
C ILE A 86 -5.38 -6.99 3.41
N TYR A 87 -5.88 -6.32 2.38
CA TYR A 87 -7.29 -6.02 2.24
C TYR A 87 -7.95 -7.12 1.42
N TYR A 88 -9.16 -7.51 1.83
CA TYR A 88 -10.02 -8.40 1.06
C TYR A 88 -11.47 -7.95 1.20
N LYS A 89 -12.15 -7.80 0.07
CA LYS A 89 -13.59 -7.60 0.02
C LYS A 89 -14.18 -8.48 -1.07
N LYS A 90 -15.11 -9.35 -0.68
CA LYS A 90 -15.95 -10.06 -1.65
C LYS A 90 -17.00 -9.08 -2.18
N ASN A 91 -17.24 -9.11 -3.48
CA ASN A 91 -18.34 -8.37 -4.08
C ASN A 91 -19.43 -9.35 -4.55
N GLU A 92 -20.66 -8.86 -4.76
CA GLU A 92 -21.78 -9.70 -5.17
C GLU A 92 -21.70 -10.14 -6.65
N TYR A 93 -20.82 -9.51 -7.43
CA TYR A 93 -20.73 -9.64 -8.89
C TYR A 93 -19.57 -10.54 -9.35
N SER A 94 -18.73 -11.00 -8.43
CA SER A 94 -17.54 -11.79 -8.69
C SER A 94 -17.25 -12.72 -7.51
N ASP A 95 -17.09 -14.00 -7.82
CA ASP A 95 -16.64 -14.99 -6.86
C ASP A 95 -15.21 -14.77 -6.38
N ARG A 96 -14.40 -13.99 -7.14
CA ARG A 96 -12.99 -13.70 -6.83
C ARG A 96 -12.85 -12.56 -5.82
N GLY A 97 -13.67 -11.51 -5.93
CA GLY A 97 -13.58 -10.31 -5.09
C GLY A 97 -12.33 -9.44 -5.36
N CYS A 98 -12.05 -8.54 -4.42
CA CYS A 98 -10.96 -7.59 -4.45
C CYS A 98 -9.96 -7.93 -3.34
N LYS A 99 -8.73 -8.29 -3.69
CA LYS A 99 -7.67 -8.62 -2.73
C LYS A 99 -6.35 -8.00 -3.15
N PHE A 100 -5.76 -7.24 -2.24
CA PHE A 100 -4.44 -6.66 -2.46
C PHE A 100 -3.68 -6.49 -1.15
N SER A 101 -2.35 -6.51 -1.26
CA SER A 101 -1.47 -6.14 -0.16
C SER A 101 -1.18 -4.65 -0.16
N LEU A 102 -1.09 -4.06 1.03
CA LEU A 102 -0.46 -2.77 1.27
C LEU A 102 0.89 -3.03 1.95
N LYS A 103 1.98 -2.68 1.29
CA LYS A 103 3.34 -2.82 1.83
C LYS A 103 3.99 -1.45 1.95
N PHE A 104 4.04 -0.95 3.17
CA PHE A 104 4.72 0.29 3.49
C PHE A 104 6.24 0.08 3.47
N LYS A 105 6.96 1.11 3.01
CA LYS A 105 8.41 1.25 2.98
C LYS A 105 8.76 2.68 3.39
N PRO A 106 10.03 3.00 3.69
CA PRO A 106 10.43 4.39 3.87
C PRO A 106 10.00 5.24 2.67
N HIS A 107 9.13 6.23 2.91
CA HIS A 107 8.58 7.16 1.91
C HIS A 107 7.76 6.55 0.77
N GLU A 108 7.38 5.27 0.84
CA GLU A 108 6.66 4.59 -0.23
C GLU A 108 5.56 3.67 0.31
N LEU A 109 4.51 3.51 -0.47
CA LEU A 109 3.50 2.48 -0.33
C LEU A 109 3.45 1.66 -1.62
N ALA A 110 3.73 0.36 -1.54
CA ALA A 110 3.53 -0.56 -2.65
C ALA A 110 2.18 -1.27 -2.48
N ILE A 111 1.35 -1.22 -3.51
CA ILE A 111 0.09 -1.96 -3.59
C ILE A 111 0.21 -3.01 -4.69
N THR A 112 -0.23 -4.23 -4.37
CA THR A 112 -0.17 -5.36 -5.30
C THR A 112 -1.41 -6.23 -5.15
N THR A 113 -2.12 -6.44 -6.25
CA THR A 113 -3.22 -7.39 -6.35
C THR A 113 -2.73 -8.79 -6.08
N LEU A 114 -3.51 -9.56 -5.32
CA LEU A 114 -3.19 -10.92 -4.93
C LEU A 114 -4.17 -11.89 -5.57
N GLU A 115 -3.68 -13.07 -5.95
CA GLU A 115 -4.50 -14.20 -6.40
C GLU A 115 -5.42 -13.86 -7.59
N ASP A 116 -5.01 -12.91 -8.43
CA ASP A 116 -5.81 -12.38 -9.55
C ASP A 116 -7.20 -11.89 -9.10
N GLN A 117 -7.32 -11.34 -7.88
CA GLN A 117 -8.56 -10.80 -7.32
C GLN A 117 -8.58 -9.27 -7.48
N ASP A 118 -8.71 -8.81 -8.72
CA ASP A 118 -8.69 -7.41 -9.14
C ASP A 118 -10.09 -6.75 -9.20
N GLU A 119 -11.12 -7.44 -8.72
CA GLU A 119 -12.53 -7.05 -8.89
C GLU A 119 -12.96 -6.05 -7.80
N CYS A 120 -12.31 -4.88 -7.79
CA CYS A 120 -12.51 -3.82 -6.80
C CYS A 120 -13.59 -2.80 -7.18
N GLY A 121 -14.28 -3.00 -8.31
CA GLY A 121 -15.36 -2.11 -8.77
C GLY A 121 -14.87 -0.80 -9.41
N PHE A 122 -13.60 -0.72 -9.81
CA PHE A 122 -12.98 0.50 -10.35
C PHE A 122 -13.31 0.80 -11.82
N GLY A 123 -14.13 -0.03 -12.46
CA GLY A 123 -14.43 0.10 -13.89
C GLY A 123 -13.30 -0.41 -14.78
N ASN A 124 -13.54 -0.34 -16.09
CA ASN A 124 -12.73 -1.05 -17.08
C ASN A 124 -11.28 -0.50 -17.16
N GLY A 125 -10.31 -1.38 -16.88
CA GLY A 125 -8.88 -1.12 -17.02
C GLY A 125 -8.31 -0.16 -15.99
N VAL A 126 -8.95 -0.06 -14.83
CA VAL A 126 -8.46 0.72 -13.69
C VAL A 126 -7.87 -0.25 -12.67
N TYR A 127 -6.61 -0.02 -12.31
CA TYR A 127 -5.86 -0.87 -11.39
C TYR A 127 -5.28 -0.01 -10.26
N ILE A 128 -5.27 -0.56 -9.05
CA ILE A 128 -4.65 0.05 -7.87
C ILE A 128 -3.17 -0.35 -7.72
N ASP A 129 -2.71 -1.36 -8.45
CA ASP A 129 -1.32 -1.79 -8.45
C ASP A 129 -0.37 -0.64 -8.80
N GLY A 130 0.67 -0.50 -7.97
CA GLY A 130 1.69 0.53 -8.14
C GLY A 130 2.55 0.76 -6.90
N THR A 131 3.57 1.59 -7.10
CA THR A 131 4.36 2.18 -6.01
C THR A 131 4.00 3.65 -5.90
N TYR A 132 3.53 4.05 -4.74
CA TYR A 132 3.09 5.41 -4.44
C TYR A 132 4.15 6.09 -3.56
N THR A 133 4.56 7.28 -3.93
CA THR A 133 5.50 8.09 -3.15
C THR A 133 4.74 8.87 -2.08
N ARG A 134 5.26 8.89 -0.85
CA ARG A 134 4.69 9.68 0.24
C ARG A 134 4.91 11.16 -0.01
N THR A 135 3.83 11.90 -0.22
CA THR A 135 3.84 13.35 -0.43
C THR A 135 3.49 14.14 0.83
N SER A 136 2.90 13.49 1.82
CA SER A 136 2.65 14.05 3.15
C SER A 136 2.76 12.96 4.22
N ASP A 137 3.37 13.29 5.35
CA ASP A 137 3.45 12.45 6.55
C ASP A 137 2.52 12.90 7.68
N VAL A 138 1.70 13.91 7.43
CA VAL A 138 0.71 14.44 8.37
C VAL A 138 -0.50 13.51 8.43
N GLN A 139 -1.01 13.24 9.64
CA GLN A 139 -2.27 12.51 9.81
C GLN A 139 -3.41 13.28 9.12
N PRO A 140 -4.08 12.70 8.10
CA PRO A 140 -5.19 13.38 7.44
C PRO A 140 -6.41 13.38 8.36
N GLU A 141 -7.12 14.51 8.45
CA GLU A 141 -8.39 14.56 9.19
C GLU A 141 -9.58 14.04 8.36
N PHE A 142 -9.50 14.21 7.04
CA PHE A 142 -10.54 13.88 6.08
C PHE A 142 -9.93 13.42 4.75
N TYR A 143 -10.75 12.82 3.90
CA TYR A 143 -10.51 12.68 2.46
C TYR A 143 -11.62 13.39 1.68
N THR A 144 -11.39 13.64 0.38
CA THR A 144 -12.41 14.17 -0.53
C THR A 144 -13.06 13.02 -1.28
N SER A 145 -14.39 12.90 -1.18
CA SER A 145 -15.14 11.86 -1.88
C SER A 145 -15.26 12.12 -3.38
N GLY A 146 -15.78 11.15 -4.14
CA GLY A 146 -16.04 11.32 -5.57
C GLY A 146 -17.04 12.44 -5.89
N GLU A 147 -17.90 12.79 -4.94
CA GLU A 147 -18.85 13.90 -5.02
C GLU A 147 -18.22 15.26 -4.69
N GLY A 148 -16.97 15.27 -4.20
CA GLY A 148 -16.25 16.47 -3.79
C GLY A 148 -16.43 16.85 -2.31
N ASP A 149 -17.16 16.05 -1.54
CA ASP A 149 -17.41 16.30 -0.12
C ASP A 149 -16.20 15.92 0.75
N LYS A 150 -16.01 16.64 1.86
CA LYS A 150 -15.04 16.25 2.89
C LYS A 150 -15.65 15.20 3.81
N VAL A 151 -15.05 14.02 3.85
CA VAL A 151 -15.44 12.94 4.76
C VAL A 151 -14.37 12.77 5.83
N TYR A 152 -14.73 13.02 7.09
CA TYR A 152 -13.80 12.96 8.21
C TYR A 152 -13.58 11.52 8.68
N PHE A 153 -12.32 11.12 8.84
CA PHE A 153 -11.99 9.75 9.27
C PHE A 153 -12.59 9.40 10.63
N LYS A 154 -12.66 10.37 11.54
CA LYS A 154 -13.24 10.19 12.88
C LYS A 154 -14.76 9.99 12.87
N SER A 155 -15.46 10.29 11.77
CA SER A 155 -16.91 10.10 11.66
C SER A 155 -17.30 8.80 10.94
N ILE A 156 -16.33 8.08 10.38
CA ILE A 156 -16.59 6.83 9.65
C ILE A 156 -17.09 5.77 10.63
N LYS A 157 -18.20 5.12 10.29
CA LYS A 157 -18.74 4.01 11.09
C LYS A 157 -18.14 2.69 10.58
N PRO A 158 -18.02 1.66 11.44
CA PRO A 158 -17.53 0.35 11.01
C PRO A 158 -18.27 -0.22 9.80
N ALA A 159 -19.60 -0.01 9.72
CA ALA A 159 -20.43 -0.47 8.60
C ALA A 159 -20.11 0.20 7.25
N ASP A 160 -19.38 1.32 7.25
CA ASP A 160 -18.94 2.01 6.04
C ASP A 160 -17.60 1.47 5.51
N LEU A 161 -16.95 0.55 6.25
CA LEU A 161 -15.64 -0.03 5.95
C LEU A 161 -15.72 -1.48 5.44
N ASP A 162 -16.94 -2.03 5.41
CA ASP A 162 -17.28 -3.37 4.94
C ASP A 162 -17.49 -3.42 3.42
#